data_AF-A0A5F4W9H0-F1
#
_entry.id   AF-A0A5F4W9H0-F1
#
_cell.length_a   1.000
_cell.length_b   1.000
_cell.length_c   1.000
_cell.angle_alpha   90.00
_cell.angle_beta   90.00
_cell.angle_gamma   90.00
#
_symmetry.space_group_name_H-M   'P 1'
#
loop_
_entity.id
_entity.type
_entity.pdbx_description
1 polymer ?
#
loop_
_entity_poly.entity_id
_entity_poly.type
_entity_poly.pdbx_seq_one_letter_code
_entity_poly.pdbx_strand_id
1 'polypeptide(L)'
;MPHSSLHPSIPHPRGHGAQEAALVLLSVCLVTLWWLREAPEDILRFLVLHLASLQLGLLLNRLCSLAEELRHVHTRYQGSYWRAVRACLGCPIRLGAQLLLSIYFYCFLPNGRPFTWMLALLGFSQALNILLGLKGLAPAEISAVCEKRNFNVAHGLAWSYYIGYLRLILPGFQARIRTYNQHNNNVLRGPASQRLYILFPLDCGVPDNLSTADPNIRFLDKLPQETIDRAGIKGRVYTNSIYELLENGQRNLQMEAASCCPRRFSSICGRRKRRRLLWAA
;
A
#
# COMPACT_ATOMS: atom_id res chain seq x y z
N MET A 1 16.48 4.07 -26.88
CA MET A 1 16.34 2.61 -26.91
C MET A 1 14.97 2.30 -27.51
N PRO A 2 14.85 1.84 -28.76
CA PRO A 2 13.57 1.48 -29.32
C PRO A 2 13.07 0.23 -28.58
N HIS A 3 11.86 0.31 -28.02
CA HIS A 3 11.26 -0.82 -27.30
C HIS A 3 11.07 -1.99 -28.27
N SER A 4 11.75 -3.12 -28.02
CA SER A 4 11.50 -4.38 -28.71
C SER A 4 10.07 -4.83 -28.38
N SER A 5 9.18 -4.84 -29.38
CA SER A 5 7.80 -5.29 -29.20
C SER A 5 7.78 -6.83 -29.10
N LEU A 6 7.93 -7.34 -27.87
CA LEU A 6 7.88 -8.79 -27.57
C LEU A 6 6.61 -9.47 -28.10
N HIS A 7 5.45 -8.80 -28.02
CA HIS A 7 4.19 -9.28 -28.58
C HIS A 7 3.17 -8.13 -28.72
N PRO A 8 2.36 -8.07 -29.78
CA PRO A 8 1.41 -6.97 -30.02
C PRO A 8 0.31 -6.84 -28.95
N SER A 9 -0.04 -7.92 -28.25
CA SER A 9 -1.02 -7.88 -27.16
C SER A 9 -0.47 -7.33 -25.83
N ILE A 10 0.84 -7.04 -25.74
CA ILE A 10 1.43 -6.46 -24.54
C ILE A 10 1.15 -4.94 -24.58
N PRO A 11 0.42 -4.39 -23.60
CA PRO A 11 0.10 -2.97 -23.61
C PRO A 11 1.36 -2.11 -23.48
N HIS A 12 1.42 -1.05 -24.27
CA HIS A 12 2.47 -0.04 -24.15
C HIS A 12 2.27 0.81 -22.89
N PRO A 13 3.36 1.37 -22.34
CA PRO A 13 3.24 2.32 -21.25
C PRO A 13 2.41 3.53 -21.69
N ARG A 14 1.58 4.04 -20.80
CA ARG A 14 0.73 5.20 -21.08
C ARG A 14 1.59 6.44 -21.34
N GLY A 15 1.30 7.14 -22.44
CA GLY A 15 1.97 8.37 -22.85
C GLY A 15 1.25 9.65 -22.38
N HIS A 16 1.57 10.77 -23.04
CA HIS A 16 1.07 12.12 -22.71
C HIS A 16 -0.24 12.50 -23.42
N GLY A 17 -0.91 11.58 -24.10
CA GLY A 17 -2.07 11.89 -24.97
C GLY A 17 -3.21 12.65 -24.29
N ALA A 18 -3.49 12.40 -23.01
CA ALA A 18 -4.51 13.14 -22.27
C ALA A 18 -4.14 14.62 -22.05
N GLN A 19 -2.86 14.94 -21.89
CA GLN A 19 -2.39 16.33 -21.72
C GLN A 19 -2.52 17.10 -23.04
N GLU A 20 -2.13 16.47 -24.16
CA GLU A 20 -2.26 17.07 -25.50
C GLU A 20 -3.73 17.34 -25.83
N ALA A 21 -4.62 16.37 -25.60
CA ALA A 21 -6.06 16.55 -25.83
C ALA A 21 -6.66 17.67 -24.95
N ALA A 22 -6.23 17.77 -23.69
CA ALA A 22 -6.67 18.84 -22.79
C ALA A 22 -6.21 20.23 -23.26
N LEU A 23 -4.99 20.35 -23.82
CA LEU A 23 -4.49 21.60 -24.39
C LEU A 23 -5.30 22.02 -25.62
N VAL A 24 -5.63 21.08 -26.50
CA VAL A 24 -6.51 21.33 -27.66
C VAL A 24 -7.90 21.77 -27.21
N LEU A 25 -8.49 21.09 -26.21
CA LEU A 25 -9.79 21.49 -25.70
C LEU A 25 -9.76 22.90 -25.09
N LEU A 26 -8.70 23.23 -24.35
CA LEU A 26 -8.51 24.55 -23.76
C LEU A 26 -8.38 25.65 -24.82
N SER A 27 -7.65 25.40 -25.90
CA SER A 27 -7.53 26.37 -26.99
C SER A 27 -8.87 26.61 -27.70
N VAL A 28 -9.65 25.55 -27.94
CA VAL A 28 -11.00 25.66 -28.50
C VAL A 28 -11.91 26.50 -27.58
N CYS A 29 -11.91 26.23 -26.28
CA CYS A 29 -12.70 27.02 -25.32
C CYS A 29 -12.31 28.50 -25.33
N LEU A 30 -11.02 28.83 -25.40
CA LEU A 30 -10.56 30.23 -25.47
C LEU A 30 -11.02 30.92 -26.76
N VAL A 31 -10.94 30.25 -27.91
CA VAL A 31 -11.43 30.78 -29.19
C VAL A 31 -12.94 31.02 -29.14
N THR A 32 -13.70 30.10 -28.53
CA THR A 32 -15.16 30.31 -28.36
C THR A 32 -15.47 31.49 -27.47
N LEU A 33 -14.77 31.65 -26.33
CA LEU A 33 -14.96 32.80 -25.44
C LEU A 33 -14.62 34.13 -26.13
N TRP A 34 -13.57 34.14 -26.96
CA TRP A 34 -13.21 35.28 -27.78
C TRP A 34 -14.33 35.66 -28.76
N TRP A 35 -15.01 34.66 -29.33
CA TRP A 35 -16.11 34.86 -30.27
C TRP A 35 -17.38 35.41 -29.62
N LEU A 36 -17.70 35.00 -28.38
CA LEU A 36 -18.93 35.42 -27.68
C LEU A 36 -18.94 36.92 -27.29
N ARG A 37 -17.79 37.61 -27.32
CA ARG A 37 -17.66 39.07 -27.18
C ARG A 37 -18.30 39.70 -25.93
N GLU A 38 -18.43 38.90 -24.88
CA GLU A 38 -18.93 39.30 -23.56
C GLU A 38 -17.96 40.25 -22.84
N ALA A 39 -18.47 41.01 -21.85
CA ALA A 39 -17.65 41.92 -21.06
C ALA A 39 -16.59 41.15 -20.24
N PRO A 40 -15.29 41.46 -20.39
CA PRO A 40 -14.21 40.67 -19.79
C PRO A 40 -14.17 40.73 -18.26
N GLU A 41 -14.68 41.81 -17.65
CA GLU A 41 -14.65 42.01 -16.22
C GLU A 41 -15.55 41.02 -15.45
N ASP A 42 -16.76 40.79 -15.93
CA ASP A 42 -17.71 39.88 -15.28
C ASP A 42 -17.26 38.42 -15.45
N ILE A 43 -16.77 38.05 -16.64
CA ILE A 43 -16.19 36.72 -16.89
C ILE A 43 -15.02 36.45 -15.93
N LEU A 44 -14.12 37.42 -15.76
CA LEU A 44 -12.97 37.27 -14.87
C LEU A 44 -13.41 37.11 -13.41
N ARG A 45 -14.41 37.86 -12.96
CA ARG A 45 -14.99 37.73 -11.60
C ARG A 45 -15.59 36.35 -11.37
N PHE A 46 -16.39 35.84 -12.29
CA PHE A 46 -16.96 34.49 -12.19
C PHE A 46 -15.89 33.39 -12.22
N LEU A 47 -14.88 33.54 -13.07
CA LEU A 47 -13.76 32.61 -13.13
C LEU A 47 -12.98 32.57 -11.81
N VAL A 48 -12.68 33.74 -11.24
CA VAL A 48 -12.02 33.88 -9.94
C VAL A 48 -12.83 33.19 -8.84
N LEU A 49 -14.15 33.45 -8.77
CA LEU A 49 -15.05 32.80 -7.83
C LEU A 49 -15.07 31.28 -7.97
N HIS A 50 -15.17 30.78 -9.21
CA HIS A 50 -15.20 29.36 -9.49
C HIS A 50 -13.89 28.68 -9.08
N LEU A 51 -12.74 29.25 -9.47
CA LEU A 51 -11.42 28.75 -9.08
C LEU A 51 -11.22 28.76 -7.56
N ALA A 52 -11.63 29.83 -6.88
CA ALA A 52 -11.57 29.92 -5.43
C ALA A 52 -12.39 28.81 -4.75
N SER A 53 -13.62 28.58 -5.22
CA SER A 53 -14.51 27.52 -4.70
C SER A 53 -13.92 26.12 -4.90
N LEU A 54 -13.29 25.86 -6.06
CA LEU A 54 -12.59 24.60 -6.34
C LEU A 54 -11.41 24.39 -5.39
N GLN A 55 -10.57 25.41 -5.19
CA GLN A 55 -9.42 25.29 -4.30
C GLN A 55 -9.83 25.07 -2.84
N LEU A 56 -10.85 25.79 -2.37
CA LEU A 56 -11.35 25.63 -1.01
C LEU A 56 -12.03 24.27 -0.82
N GLY A 57 -12.76 23.77 -1.82
CA GLY A 57 -13.33 22.42 -1.84
C GLY A 57 -12.26 21.32 -1.76
N LEU A 58 -11.13 21.49 -2.45
CA LEU A 58 -9.99 20.57 -2.35
C LEU A 58 -9.33 20.59 -0.96
N LEU A 59 -9.23 21.76 -0.32
CA LEU A 59 -8.74 21.88 1.06
C LEU A 59 -9.66 21.16 2.04
N LEU A 60 -10.98 21.42 1.95
CA LEU A 60 -11.99 20.74 2.77
C LEU A 60 -11.91 19.22 2.63
N ASN A 61 -11.79 18.73 1.40
CA ASN A 61 -11.66 17.29 1.16
C ASN A 61 -10.42 16.69 1.86
N ARG A 62 -9.27 17.38 1.77
CA ARG A 62 -8.03 16.95 2.45
C ARG A 62 -8.16 17.00 3.97
N LEU A 63 -8.91 17.96 4.52
CA LEU A 63 -9.19 18.03 5.95
C LEU A 63 -10.10 16.88 6.40
N CYS A 64 -11.12 16.53 5.61
CA CYS A 64 -11.94 15.34 5.87
C CYS A 64 -11.11 14.06 5.86
N SER A 65 -10.23 13.88 4.86
CA SER A 65 -9.31 12.73 4.82
C SER A 65 -8.31 12.75 5.98
N LEU A 66 -7.82 13.93 6.39
CA LEU A 66 -6.94 14.05 7.55
C LEU A 66 -7.66 13.64 8.84
N ALA A 67 -8.94 13.98 8.99
CA ALA A 67 -9.73 13.59 10.18
C ALA A 67 -9.81 12.07 10.35
N GLU A 68 -9.88 11.32 9.24
CA GLU A 68 -9.80 9.86 9.25
C GLU A 68 -8.38 9.36 9.58
N GLU A 69 -7.36 9.88 8.90
CA GLU A 69 -5.96 9.46 9.09
C GLU A 69 -5.41 9.80 10.49
N LEU A 70 -5.96 10.82 11.17
CA LEU A 70 -5.61 11.15 12.55
C LEU A 70 -5.92 10.00 13.54
N ARG A 71 -6.92 9.17 13.25
CA ARG A 71 -7.23 7.97 14.06
C ARG A 71 -6.18 6.87 13.90
N HIS A 72 -5.39 6.93 12.84
CA HIS A 72 -4.39 5.92 12.49
C HIS A 72 -2.94 6.41 12.66
N VAL A 73 -2.72 7.48 13.43
CA VAL A 73 -1.39 8.06 13.67
C VAL A 73 -0.43 7.05 14.32
N HIS A 74 -0.90 6.30 15.31
CA HIS A 74 -0.06 5.33 16.01
C HIS A 74 0.27 4.11 15.13
N THR A 75 -0.71 3.55 14.42
CA THR A 75 -0.52 2.33 13.63
C THR A 75 0.19 2.57 12.30
N ARG A 76 -0.10 3.68 11.61
CA ARG A 76 0.40 3.94 10.24
C ARG A 76 1.56 4.93 10.18
N TYR A 77 1.61 5.91 11.09
CA TYR A 77 2.59 6.99 11.07
C TYR A 77 3.61 6.94 12.23
N GLN A 78 3.63 5.84 12.98
CA GLN A 78 4.55 5.62 14.11
C GLN A 78 4.43 6.72 15.18
N GLY A 79 3.21 7.19 15.46
CA GLY A 79 2.94 8.23 16.45
C GLY A 79 3.24 9.66 16.00
N SER A 80 3.68 9.88 14.75
CA SER A 80 4.06 11.21 14.26
C SER A 80 2.92 11.92 13.54
N TYR A 81 2.31 12.92 14.19
CA TYR A 81 1.26 13.76 13.61
C TYR A 81 1.71 14.51 12.36
N TRP A 82 2.93 15.05 12.34
CA TRP A 82 3.44 15.76 11.17
C TRP A 82 3.56 14.87 9.92
N ARG A 83 3.87 13.59 10.10
CA ARG A 83 3.91 12.63 8.97
C ARG A 83 2.51 12.37 8.42
N ALA A 84 1.50 12.27 9.28
CA ALA A 84 0.10 12.11 8.87
C ALA A 84 -0.40 13.34 8.10
N VAL A 85 -0.18 14.54 8.65
CA VAL A 85 -0.50 15.82 8.01
C VAL A 85 0.17 15.93 6.65
N ARG A 86 1.48 15.65 6.57
CA ARG A 86 2.23 15.70 5.31
C ARG A 86 1.77 14.66 4.29
N ALA A 87 1.33 13.48 4.74
CA ALA A 87 0.79 12.45 3.85
C ALA A 87 -0.55 12.86 3.23
N CYS A 88 -1.42 13.52 4.01
CA CYS A 88 -2.76 13.94 3.56
C CYS A 88 -2.73 15.23 2.74
N LEU A 89 -1.99 16.25 3.20
CA LEU A 89 -1.94 17.57 2.57
C LEU A 89 -0.86 17.67 1.47
N GLY A 90 0.02 16.68 1.40
CA GLY A 90 1.06 16.58 0.38
C GLY A 90 2.23 17.54 0.62
N CYS A 91 2.73 18.15 -0.46
CA CYS A 91 3.86 19.06 -0.39
C CYS A 91 3.46 20.39 0.29
N PRO A 92 4.18 20.85 1.32
CA PRO A 92 3.83 22.08 2.05
C PRO A 92 3.85 23.32 1.14
N ILE A 93 4.68 23.32 0.09
CA ILE A 93 4.74 24.38 -0.92
C ILE A 93 3.44 24.47 -1.72
N ARG A 94 2.87 23.33 -2.14
CA ARG A 94 1.60 23.30 -2.86
C ARG A 94 0.44 23.74 -1.98
N LEU A 95 0.47 23.34 -0.70
CA LEU A 95 -0.51 23.79 0.28
C LEU A 95 -0.41 25.30 0.50
N GLY A 96 0.80 25.83 0.70
CA GLY A 96 1.05 27.26 0.86
C GLY A 96 0.60 28.07 -0.36
N ALA A 97 0.92 27.60 -1.57
CA ALA A 97 0.43 28.21 -2.80
C ALA A 97 -1.10 28.21 -2.90
N GLN A 98 -1.74 27.08 -2.53
CA GLN A 98 -3.20 26.95 -2.53
C GLN A 98 -3.87 27.88 -1.49
N LEU A 99 -3.24 28.05 -0.32
CA LEU A 99 -3.68 28.99 0.72
C LEU A 99 -3.52 30.44 0.28
N LEU A 100 -2.36 30.81 -0.27
CA LEU A 100 -2.10 32.15 -0.79
C LEU A 100 -3.06 32.51 -1.92
N LEU A 101 -3.33 31.56 -2.81
CA LEU A 101 -4.30 31.74 -3.89
C LEU A 101 -5.73 31.93 -3.34
N SER A 102 -6.10 31.18 -2.29
CA SER A 102 -7.40 31.37 -1.62
C SER A 102 -7.53 32.72 -0.91
N ILE A 103 -6.44 33.22 -0.29
CA ILE A 103 -6.39 34.54 0.34
C ILE A 103 -6.46 35.65 -0.72
N TYR A 104 -5.70 35.50 -1.81
CA TYR A 104 -5.73 36.43 -2.94
C TYR A 104 -7.15 36.58 -3.50
N PHE A 105 -7.84 35.45 -3.74
CA PHE A 105 -9.21 35.48 -4.22
C PHE A 105 -10.19 36.07 -3.21
N TYR A 106 -10.01 35.80 -1.91
CA TYR A 106 -10.80 36.44 -0.85
C TYR A 106 -10.67 37.96 -0.87
N CYS A 107 -9.46 38.50 -1.07
CA CYS A 107 -9.22 39.94 -1.16
C CYS A 107 -9.74 40.57 -2.46
N PHE A 108 -9.82 39.80 -3.55
CA PHE A 108 -10.27 40.30 -4.87
C PHE A 108 -11.80 40.31 -5.02
N LEU A 109 -12.53 39.70 -4.08
CA LEU A 109 -13.98 39.68 -4.06
C LEU A 109 -14.54 41.03 -3.58
N PRO A 110 -15.47 41.66 -4.33
CA PRO A 110 -16.04 42.94 -3.91
C PRO A 110 -16.80 42.82 -2.59
N ASN A 111 -16.59 43.81 -1.71
CA ASN A 111 -17.26 43.92 -0.41
C ASN A 111 -18.78 44.11 -0.59
N GLY A 112 -19.55 43.03 -0.63
CA GLY A 112 -21.02 43.11 -0.68
C GLY A 112 -21.74 41.76 -0.57
N ARG A 113 -22.24 41.44 0.64
CA ARG A 113 -23.16 40.32 1.01
C ARG A 113 -22.53 38.91 1.15
N PRO A 114 -23.12 38.01 1.98
CA PRO A 114 -22.29 37.37 2.99
C PRO A 114 -21.65 36.10 2.47
N PHE A 115 -20.36 36.17 2.20
CA PHE A 115 -19.44 35.04 1.99
C PHE A 115 -19.75 33.76 2.79
N THR A 116 -20.37 33.89 3.97
CA THR A 116 -20.82 32.78 4.82
C THR A 116 -21.81 31.82 4.16
N TRP A 117 -22.78 32.26 3.34
CA TRP A 117 -23.72 31.34 2.69
C TRP A 117 -23.06 30.55 1.56
N MET A 118 -22.13 31.17 0.82
CA MET A 118 -21.35 30.49 -0.21
C MET A 118 -20.45 29.41 0.41
N LEU A 119 -19.84 29.71 1.56
CA LEU A 119 -19.09 28.72 2.35
C LEU A 119 -19.97 27.57 2.83
N ALA A 120 -21.19 27.86 3.31
CA ALA A 120 -22.13 26.84 3.75
C ALA A 120 -22.55 25.92 2.59
N LEU A 121 -22.90 26.48 1.42
CA LEU A 121 -23.21 25.71 0.21
C LEU A 121 -22.01 24.90 -0.29
N LEU A 122 -20.81 25.48 -0.24
CA LEU A 122 -19.58 24.75 -0.58
C LEU A 122 -19.39 23.56 0.37
N GLY A 123 -19.50 23.78 1.68
CA GLY A 123 -19.41 22.71 2.68
C GLY A 123 -20.44 21.60 2.44
N PHE A 124 -21.70 21.98 2.18
CA PHE A 124 -22.77 21.05 1.84
C PHE A 124 -22.45 20.26 0.56
N SER A 125 -22.01 20.92 -0.51
CA SER A 125 -21.62 20.25 -1.76
C SER A 125 -20.46 19.28 -1.57
N GLN A 126 -19.45 19.62 -0.76
CA GLN A 126 -18.32 18.74 -0.49
C GLN A 126 -18.75 17.54 0.37
N ALA A 127 -19.62 17.76 1.36
CA ALA A 127 -20.18 16.69 2.17
C ALA A 127 -21.00 15.71 1.32
N LEU A 128 -21.86 16.19 0.44
CA LEU A 128 -22.60 15.34 -0.51
C LEU A 128 -21.67 14.54 -1.41
N ASN A 129 -20.65 15.19 -1.99
CA ASN A 129 -19.67 14.50 -2.85
C ASN A 129 -18.95 13.36 -2.11
N ILE A 130 -18.65 13.54 -0.82
CA ILE A 130 -18.01 12.52 0.01
C ILE A 130 -19.00 11.40 0.36
N LEU A 131 -20.19 11.75 0.83
CA LEU A 131 -21.23 10.79 1.25
C LEU A 131 -21.72 9.92 0.09
N LEU A 132 -21.86 10.51 -1.09
CA LEU A 132 -22.28 9.81 -2.31
C LEU A 132 -21.12 9.11 -3.04
N GLY A 133 -19.88 9.27 -2.57
CA GLY A 133 -18.71 8.65 -3.19
C GLY A 133 -18.37 9.16 -4.59
N LEU A 134 -18.80 10.37 -4.97
CA LEU A 134 -18.66 10.93 -6.32
C LEU A 134 -17.20 11.22 -6.72
N LYS A 135 -16.27 11.17 -5.76
CA LYS A 135 -14.83 11.41 -5.98
C LYS A 135 -14.01 10.12 -6.11
N GLY A 136 -14.64 8.97 -6.29
CA GLY A 136 -13.94 7.73 -6.57
C GLY A 136 -13.12 7.83 -7.85
N LEU A 137 -11.89 7.31 -7.85
CA LEU A 137 -11.06 7.25 -9.05
C LEU A 137 -11.66 6.25 -10.04
N ALA A 138 -11.61 6.57 -11.33
CA ALA A 138 -12.02 5.64 -12.36
C ALA A 138 -11.06 4.43 -12.42
N PRO A 139 -11.50 3.24 -12.87
CA PRO A 139 -10.64 2.07 -13.00
C PRO A 139 -9.37 2.32 -13.83
N ALA A 140 -9.49 3.14 -14.88
CA ALA A 140 -8.37 3.56 -15.70
C ALA A 140 -7.34 4.37 -14.91
N GLU A 141 -7.76 5.26 -14.01
CA GLU A 141 -6.86 6.06 -13.18
C GLU A 141 -6.17 5.20 -12.11
N ILE A 142 -6.91 4.27 -11.49
CA ILE A 142 -6.36 3.30 -10.54
C ILE A 142 -5.26 2.46 -11.21
N SER A 143 -5.53 1.93 -12.40
CA SER A 143 -4.55 1.18 -13.19
C SER A 143 -3.33 2.04 -13.55
N ALA A 144 -3.50 3.32 -13.89
CA ALA A 144 -2.39 4.23 -14.13
C ALA A 144 -1.48 4.40 -12.90
N VAL A 145 -2.09 4.52 -11.71
CA VAL A 145 -1.36 4.64 -10.45
C VAL A 145 -0.60 3.35 -10.15
N CYS A 146 -1.24 2.19 -10.34
CA CYS A 146 -0.62 0.88 -10.11
C CYS A 146 0.54 0.61 -11.07
N GLU A 147 0.39 0.90 -12.37
CA GLU A 147 1.44 0.77 -13.38
C GLU A 147 2.61 1.72 -13.10
N LYS A 148 2.33 3.00 -12.85
CA LYS A 148 3.37 4.01 -12.63
C LYS A 148 4.23 3.73 -11.39
N ARG A 149 3.64 3.12 -10.35
CA ARG A 149 4.32 2.85 -9.08
C ARG A 149 4.64 1.37 -8.85
N ASN A 150 4.37 0.51 -9.83
CA ASN A 150 4.59 -0.94 -9.74
C ASN A 150 3.98 -1.58 -8.48
N PHE A 151 2.77 -1.19 -8.10
CA PHE A 151 2.16 -1.60 -6.82
C PHE A 151 1.68 -3.06 -6.76
N ASN A 152 1.63 -3.75 -7.90
CA ASN A 152 1.08 -5.11 -7.99
C ASN A 152 2.05 -6.21 -7.49
N VAL A 153 3.28 -5.85 -7.10
CA VAL A 153 4.32 -6.82 -6.73
C VAL A 153 3.96 -7.59 -5.46
N ALA A 154 3.42 -6.93 -4.44
CA ALA A 154 3.08 -7.58 -3.17
C ALA A 154 2.00 -8.67 -3.36
N HIS A 155 0.97 -8.37 -4.15
CA HIS A 155 -0.08 -9.34 -4.50
C HIS A 155 0.50 -10.52 -5.28
N GLY A 156 1.35 -10.25 -6.28
CA GLY A 156 2.01 -11.31 -7.05
C GLY A 156 2.87 -12.24 -6.18
N LEU A 157 3.64 -11.68 -5.24
CA LEU A 157 4.46 -12.46 -4.31
C LEU A 157 3.59 -13.29 -3.35
N ALA A 158 2.52 -12.72 -2.81
CA ALA A 158 1.59 -13.44 -1.93
C ALA A 158 0.94 -14.63 -2.65
N TRP A 159 0.41 -14.41 -3.86
CA TRP A 159 -0.16 -15.48 -4.69
C TRP A 159 0.87 -16.53 -5.08
N SER A 160 2.08 -16.10 -5.46
CA SER A 160 3.17 -17.00 -5.79
C SER A 160 3.56 -17.87 -4.59
N TYR A 161 3.59 -17.34 -3.37
CA TYR A 161 3.92 -18.12 -2.18
C TYR A 161 2.78 -19.08 -1.80
N TYR A 162 1.53 -18.62 -1.88
CA TYR A 162 0.38 -19.47 -1.59
C TYR A 162 0.27 -20.65 -2.56
N ILE A 163 0.24 -20.40 -3.87
CA ILE A 163 0.10 -21.45 -4.90
C ILE A 163 1.41 -22.24 -5.08
N GLY A 164 2.55 -21.59 -4.91
CA GLY A 164 3.88 -22.17 -5.10
C GLY A 164 4.33 -23.08 -3.96
N TYR A 165 3.83 -22.85 -2.75
CA TYR A 165 4.31 -23.52 -1.54
C TYR A 165 3.18 -23.93 -0.58
N LEU A 166 2.42 -22.98 -0.04
CA LEU A 166 1.46 -23.28 1.04
C LEU A 166 0.38 -24.28 0.64
N ARG A 167 -0.20 -24.11 -0.56
CA ARG A 167 -1.24 -25.03 -1.08
C ARG A 167 -0.74 -26.46 -1.26
N LEU A 168 0.58 -26.64 -1.45
CA LEU A 168 1.18 -27.96 -1.58
C LEU A 168 1.49 -28.59 -0.23
N ILE A 169 2.07 -27.81 0.68
CA ILE A 169 2.67 -28.38 1.89
C ILE A 169 1.68 -28.57 3.04
N LEU A 170 0.63 -27.73 3.11
CA LEU A 170 -0.32 -27.73 4.22
C LEU A 170 -1.19 -29.00 4.30
N PRO A 171 -1.73 -29.58 3.20
CA PRO A 171 -2.59 -30.77 3.29
C PRO A 171 -1.90 -31.99 3.93
N GLY A 172 -0.62 -32.23 3.62
CA GLY A 172 0.16 -33.35 4.17
C GLY A 172 0.88 -33.04 5.50
N PHE A 173 0.83 -31.78 5.95
CA PHE A 173 1.68 -31.31 7.05
C PHE A 173 1.41 -32.02 8.38
N GLN A 174 0.14 -32.16 8.77
CA GLN A 174 -0.22 -32.82 10.03
C GLN A 174 0.16 -34.31 10.03
N ALA A 175 0.04 -34.99 8.87
CA ALA A 175 0.45 -36.38 8.74
C ALA A 175 1.96 -36.53 8.98
N ARG A 176 2.78 -35.64 8.39
CA ARG A 176 4.24 -35.62 8.58
C ARG A 176 4.64 -35.38 10.04
N ILE A 177 3.92 -34.52 10.76
CA ILE A 177 4.13 -34.31 12.20
C ILE A 177 3.79 -35.57 13.01
N ARG A 178 2.70 -36.27 12.68
CA ARG A 178 2.35 -37.53 13.35
C ARG A 178 3.42 -38.59 13.13
N THR A 179 3.92 -38.75 11.90
CA THR A 179 5.01 -39.66 11.58
C THR A 179 6.29 -39.30 12.33
N TYR A 180 6.65 -38.02 12.41
CA TYR A 180 7.79 -37.57 13.20
C TYR A 180 7.63 -37.91 14.69
N ASN A 181 6.45 -37.66 15.25
CA ASN A 181 6.15 -37.91 16.67
C ASN A 181 6.23 -39.40 17.05
N GLN A 182 5.84 -40.31 16.15
CA GLN A 182 5.96 -41.76 16.35
C GLN A 182 7.42 -42.19 16.60
N HIS A 183 8.38 -41.56 15.92
CA HIS A 183 9.80 -41.91 16.01
C HIS A 183 10.55 -41.10 17.08
N ASN A 184 9.98 -39.98 17.53
CA ASN A 184 10.64 -39.03 18.43
C ASN A 184 9.85 -38.86 19.74
N ASN A 185 9.36 -39.94 20.34
CA ASN A 185 8.71 -39.96 21.67
C ASN A 185 7.60 -38.91 21.88
N ASN A 186 6.86 -38.57 20.81
CA ASN A 186 5.89 -37.49 20.79
C ASN A 186 6.49 -36.18 21.32
N VAL A 187 7.58 -35.69 20.73
CA VAL A 187 8.21 -34.43 21.11
C VAL A 187 7.33 -33.21 20.77
N LEU A 188 6.57 -33.24 19.68
CA LEU A 188 5.62 -32.18 19.29
C LEU A 188 4.22 -32.47 19.87
N ARG A 189 4.02 -32.34 21.19
CA ARG A 189 2.70 -32.53 21.83
C ARG A 189 1.94 -31.23 21.92
N GLY A 190 0.74 -31.21 21.33
CA GLY A 190 -0.24 -30.14 21.52
C GLY A 190 -0.76 -29.56 20.21
N PRO A 191 -1.94 -28.91 20.25
CA PRO A 191 -2.56 -28.32 19.06
C PRO A 191 -1.76 -27.13 18.50
N ALA A 192 -0.91 -26.49 19.32
CA ALA A 192 0.00 -25.42 18.90
C ALA A 192 1.14 -25.98 18.03
N SER A 193 1.78 -27.07 18.46
CA SER A 193 2.90 -27.73 17.75
C SER A 193 2.50 -28.41 16.44
N GLN A 194 1.20 -28.48 16.13
CA GLN A 194 0.67 -29.03 14.89
C GLN A 194 0.42 -27.97 13.79
N ARG A 195 0.90 -26.74 14.01
CA ARG A 195 0.77 -25.62 13.07
C ARG A 195 2.11 -25.28 12.43
N LEU A 196 2.05 -24.77 11.21
CA LEU A 196 3.21 -24.22 10.52
C LEU A 196 3.33 -22.75 10.88
N TYR A 197 4.44 -22.37 11.51
CA TYR A 197 4.73 -20.99 11.87
C TYR A 197 5.58 -20.34 10.78
N ILE A 198 5.14 -19.16 10.32
CA ILE A 198 5.80 -18.42 9.24
C ILE A 198 6.17 -17.05 9.79
N LEU A 199 7.47 -16.78 9.81
CA LEU A 199 8.00 -15.51 10.31
C LEU A 199 7.93 -14.45 9.19
N PHE A 200 7.28 -13.33 9.48
CA PHE A 200 7.17 -12.17 8.59
C PHE A 200 7.86 -10.94 9.21
N PRO A 201 9.19 -10.84 9.09
CA PRO A 201 9.92 -9.69 9.62
C PRO A 201 9.59 -8.44 8.80
N LEU A 202 9.04 -7.41 9.44
CA LEU A 202 8.60 -6.18 8.76
C LEU A 202 9.76 -5.33 8.24
N ASP A 203 10.96 -5.51 8.80
CA ASP A 203 12.20 -4.92 8.26
C ASP A 203 12.71 -5.66 7.01
N CYS A 204 12.04 -6.75 6.64
CA CYS A 204 12.36 -7.64 5.54
C CYS A 204 13.76 -8.27 5.65
N GLY A 205 14.39 -8.26 6.84
CA GLY A 205 15.64 -8.94 7.10
C GLY A 205 15.38 -10.43 7.34
N VAL A 206 15.76 -11.29 6.40
CA VAL A 206 15.61 -12.75 6.54
C VAL A 206 16.99 -13.37 6.74
N PRO A 207 17.38 -13.71 7.98
CA PRO A 207 18.65 -14.38 8.23
C PRO A 207 18.63 -15.84 7.74
N ASP A 208 19.80 -16.37 7.44
CA ASP A 208 19.99 -17.73 6.94
C ASP A 208 19.78 -18.78 8.03
N ASN A 209 20.07 -18.41 9.28
CA ASN A 209 19.91 -19.26 10.45
C ASN A 209 19.16 -18.50 11.56
N LEU A 210 18.05 -19.06 12.04
CA LEU A 210 17.23 -18.46 13.10
C LEU A 210 18.00 -18.31 14.42
N SER A 211 18.95 -19.20 14.71
CA SER A 211 19.77 -19.12 15.93
C SER A 211 20.70 -17.90 15.95
N THR A 212 20.94 -17.26 14.79
CA THR A 212 21.68 -15.98 14.73
C THR A 212 20.79 -14.78 15.05
N ALA A 213 19.48 -14.90 14.87
CA ALA A 213 18.52 -13.86 15.22
C ALA A 213 18.22 -13.88 16.72
N ASP A 214 18.08 -15.08 17.30
CA ASP A 214 17.87 -15.29 18.72
C ASP A 214 18.51 -16.61 19.18
N PRO A 215 19.46 -16.60 20.13
CA PRO A 215 20.11 -17.82 20.65
C PRO A 215 19.17 -18.76 21.41
N ASN A 216 17.99 -18.28 21.82
CA ASN A 216 16.96 -19.11 22.45
C ASN A 216 16.23 -20.02 21.46
N ILE A 217 16.36 -19.76 20.15
CA ILE A 217 15.80 -20.58 19.08
C ILE A 217 16.88 -21.56 18.62
N ARG A 218 16.76 -22.83 18.98
CA ARG A 218 17.74 -23.87 18.61
C ARG A 218 17.14 -24.85 17.63
N PHE A 219 17.91 -25.17 16.59
CA PHE A 219 17.54 -26.19 15.63
C PHE A 219 17.52 -27.56 16.31
N LEU A 220 16.41 -28.28 16.16
CA LEU A 220 16.23 -29.62 16.71
C LEU A 220 16.42 -30.68 15.63
N ASP A 221 15.56 -30.67 14.61
CA ASP A 221 15.59 -31.65 13.52
C ASP A 221 14.84 -31.16 12.27
N LYS A 222 14.85 -31.94 11.19
CA LYS A 222 14.04 -31.73 9.98
C LYS A 222 12.80 -32.62 10.02
N LEU A 223 11.66 -32.05 9.64
CA LEU A 223 10.43 -32.82 9.44
C LEU A 223 10.61 -33.76 8.22
N PRO A 224 10.03 -34.99 8.22
CA PRO A 224 10.06 -35.89 7.08
C PRO A 224 9.73 -35.17 5.77
N GLN A 225 10.49 -35.43 4.72
CA GLN A 225 10.43 -34.66 3.48
C GLN A 225 9.16 -34.97 2.68
N GLU A 226 8.61 -33.94 2.03
CA GLU A 226 7.55 -34.11 1.03
C GLU A 226 8.18 -34.03 -0.36
N THR A 227 7.91 -35.00 -1.23
CA THR A 227 8.43 -35.03 -2.61
C THR A 227 7.28 -34.93 -3.60
N ILE A 228 7.34 -33.93 -4.50
CA ILE A 228 6.27 -33.66 -5.47
C ILE A 228 6.88 -33.34 -6.83
N ASP A 229 6.33 -33.91 -7.89
CA ASP A 229 6.68 -33.55 -9.26
C ASP A 229 6.03 -32.20 -9.63
N ARG A 230 6.82 -31.21 -10.08
CA ARG A 230 6.26 -29.91 -10.48
C ARG A 230 7.11 -29.16 -11.51
N ALA A 231 6.44 -28.50 -12.45
CA ALA A 231 7.06 -27.62 -13.44
C ALA A 231 8.20 -28.29 -14.22
N GLY A 232 8.01 -29.57 -14.58
CA GLY A 232 9.01 -30.38 -15.28
C GLY A 232 10.11 -30.97 -14.37
N ILE A 233 10.13 -30.65 -13.08
CA ILE A 233 11.08 -31.22 -12.11
C ILE A 233 10.42 -32.42 -11.42
N LYS A 234 11.05 -33.59 -11.57
CA LYS A 234 10.66 -34.81 -10.86
C LYS A 234 11.24 -34.83 -9.46
N GLY A 235 10.46 -35.27 -8.47
CA GLY A 235 10.89 -35.46 -7.09
C GLY A 235 11.33 -34.19 -6.37
N ARG A 236 10.67 -33.04 -6.59
CA ARG A 236 11.04 -31.81 -5.90
C ARG A 236 10.81 -31.95 -4.40
N VAL A 237 11.88 -31.79 -3.62
CA VAL A 237 11.88 -31.95 -2.16
C VAL A 237 11.46 -30.65 -1.47
N TYR A 238 10.51 -30.76 -0.54
CA TYR A 238 10.13 -29.69 0.39
C TYR A 238 10.55 -30.07 1.82
N THR A 239 11.38 -29.22 2.43
CA THR A 239 11.92 -29.43 3.77
C THR A 239 11.35 -28.42 4.76
N ASN A 240 11.01 -28.88 5.96
CA ASN A 240 10.67 -28.02 7.10
C ASN A 240 11.63 -28.32 8.25
N SER A 241 11.98 -27.29 9.02
CA SER A 241 12.85 -27.41 10.19
C SER A 241 12.03 -27.26 11.46
N ILE A 242 12.36 -28.06 12.46
CA ILE A 242 11.78 -28.03 13.80
C ILE A 242 12.78 -27.34 14.72
N TYR A 243 12.28 -26.40 15.52
CA TYR A 243 13.08 -25.66 16.48
C TYR A 243 12.56 -25.89 17.90
N GLU A 244 13.48 -25.95 18.86
CA GLU A 244 13.19 -25.85 20.29
C GLU A 244 13.29 -24.38 20.73
N LEU A 245 12.34 -23.93 21.56
CA LEU A 245 12.30 -22.59 22.13
C LEU A 245 12.68 -22.65 23.62
N LEU A 246 13.67 -21.85 24.00
CA LEU A 246 14.14 -21.75 25.38
C LEU A 246 13.59 -20.50 26.06
N GLU A 247 13.11 -20.66 27.28
CA GLU A 247 12.73 -19.56 28.16
C GLU A 247 13.57 -19.67 29.44
N ASN A 248 14.37 -18.64 29.74
CA ASN A 248 15.31 -18.63 30.87
C ASN A 248 16.25 -19.86 30.93
N GLY A 249 16.65 -20.38 29.76
CA GLY A 249 17.51 -21.57 29.64
C GLY A 249 16.79 -22.90 29.86
N GLN A 250 15.49 -22.90 30.18
CA GLN A 250 14.65 -24.09 30.25
C GLN A 250 13.85 -24.27 28.95
N ARG A 251 13.58 -25.53 28.58
CA ARG A 251 12.76 -25.86 27.41
C ARG A 251 11.31 -25.46 27.69
N ASN A 252 10.78 -24.51 26.91
CA ASN A 252 9.34 -24.30 26.87
C ASN A 252 8.73 -25.35 25.92
N LEU A 253 7.55 -25.88 26.26
CA LEU A 253 6.90 -27.00 25.54
C LEU A 253 6.40 -26.63 24.13
N GLN A 254 6.58 -25.39 23.69
CA GLN A 254 6.23 -24.97 22.33
C GLN A 254 7.41 -25.26 21.39
N MET A 255 7.32 -26.40 20.73
CA MET A 255 8.18 -26.71 19.59
C MET A 255 7.44 -26.43 18.30
N GLU A 256 8.08 -25.67 17.42
CA GLU A 256 7.45 -25.10 16.24
C GLU A 256 8.19 -25.53 14.98
N ALA A 257 7.42 -26.04 14.02
CA ALA A 257 7.92 -26.20 12.66
C ALA A 257 7.82 -24.84 11.96
N ALA A 258 8.97 -24.30 11.58
CA ALA A 258 9.07 -23.01 10.93
C ALA A 258 9.47 -23.16 9.46
N SER A 259 8.91 -22.31 8.61
CA SER A 259 9.45 -22.07 7.28
C SER A 259 9.68 -20.58 7.06
N CYS A 260 10.89 -20.22 6.65
CA CYS A 260 11.23 -18.83 6.35
C CYS A 260 10.41 -18.33 5.15
N CYS A 261 9.94 -17.08 5.25
CA CYS A 261 9.34 -16.37 4.13
C CYS A 261 10.35 -16.23 2.97
N PRO A 262 9.94 -16.28 1.69
CA PRO A 262 10.87 -16.20 0.57
C PRO A 262 11.72 -14.92 0.61
N ARG A 263 13.07 -15.05 0.53
CA ARG A 263 14.01 -13.91 0.49
C ARG A 263 13.71 -12.88 -0.61
N ARG A 264 12.93 -13.24 -1.62
CA ARG A 264 12.51 -12.32 -2.69
C ARG A 264 11.69 -11.13 -2.17
N PHE A 265 11.02 -11.27 -1.01
CA PHE A 265 10.40 -10.14 -0.29
C PHE A 265 11.45 -9.12 0.21
N SER A 266 12.61 -9.60 0.68
CA SER A 266 13.73 -8.78 1.15
C SER A 266 14.37 -7.95 0.03
N SER A 267 14.64 -8.59 -1.12
CA SER A 267 15.30 -7.93 -2.24
C SER A 267 14.48 -6.79 -2.87
N ILE A 268 13.16 -6.81 -2.73
CA ILE A 268 12.26 -5.78 -3.28
C ILE A 268 12.06 -4.63 -2.29
N CYS A 269 12.11 -4.90 -0.98
CA CYS A 269 11.94 -3.89 0.07
C CYS A 269 13.24 -3.15 0.45
N GLY A 270 14.39 -3.62 -0.08
CA GLY A 270 15.73 -3.13 0.24
C GLY A 270 16.09 -1.74 -0.29
N ARG A 271 15.43 -0.67 0.20
CA ARG A 271 15.96 0.71 0.14
C ARG A 271 15.68 1.57 1.38
N ARG A 272 15.32 1.00 2.52
CA ARG A 272 15.28 1.74 3.80
C ARG A 272 16.04 1.00 4.91
N LYS A 273 17.34 1.29 5.00
CA LYS A 273 18.12 1.08 6.23
C LYS A 273 17.53 1.96 7.34
N ARG A 274 16.85 1.36 8.32
CA ARG A 274 16.96 1.77 9.73
C ARG A 274 16.35 0.72 10.66
N ARG A 275 17.22 0.28 11.58
CA ARG A 275 17.02 -0.66 12.68
C ARG A 275 15.75 -0.37 13.50
N ARG A 276 14.99 -1.44 13.79
CA ARG A 276 14.53 -1.89 15.13
C ARG A 276 13.57 -3.06 14.91
N LEU A 277 13.99 -4.26 15.33
CA LEU A 277 13.12 -5.42 15.49
C LEU A 277 12.13 -5.09 16.61
N LEU A 278 10.86 -4.93 16.25
CA LEU A 278 9.73 -4.90 17.19
C LEU A 278 9.00 -6.23 16.99
N TRP A 279 9.14 -7.10 17.98
CA TRP A 279 8.33 -8.30 18.11
C TRP A 279 6.95 -7.86 18.60
N ALA A 280 5.90 -8.14 17.83
CA ALA A 280 4.53 -8.05 18.31
C ALA A 280 4.16 -9.44 18.85
N ALA A 281 3.84 -9.48 20.15
CA ALA A 281 3.20 -10.61 20.82
C ALA A 281 1.76 -10.78 20.33
#